data_AF-A0AAD6HB94-F1
#
_entry.id   AF-A0AAD6HB94-F1
#
_cell.length_a   1.000
_cell.length_b   1.000
_cell.length_c   1.000
_cell.angle_alpha   90.00
_cell.angle_beta   90.00
_cell.angle_gamma   90.00
#
_symmetry.space_group_name_H-M   'P 1'
#
loop_
_entity.id
_entity.type
_entity.pdbx_description
1 polymer ?
#
loop_
_entity_poly.entity_id
_entity_poly.type
_entity_poly.pdbx_seq_one_letter_code
_entity_poly.pdbx_strand_id
1 'polypeptide(L)'
;MSSTLTFSDIPSLRQKLGPLTGDIAPVTTPMMFKSPRCFHKPPAKSFKHRLSQEALSRGAATLKTAGTELNADIISLATGRPSPEYFPFLKMTLDFPQTSGASKDRADSPLSGTIGKYDIKTNKASYDLAISLNYGYSAGSEQLIRFFTEHVDVVHNPPYSDWQCSLTAGTTSALDSVFRTFCNRGNYIITETYTYSAALEAAGPFGIRSIGVEMDEEGMVPAHLDNLLSSWDVSRRGAAKPFLLYIIPTGQNPTGTTQSLQRRKDIYAVAEKHDLYIIEDEPYYFLQFQTGKSEAYANSDQSPRSESNLVEEFLGNLIPSYLSLDVSGRVLRLDSTSKILAPGLRCSWMTGSADIISRFLYLHDATIVSPSGLSQIALHTLLDGVWGHEGLMKWLLYLRDEYIQRRNITLESCEKYLPRNICSWSLPEAGMFHWIKVDWRAHSLAAAYSKSDLEFENMILKIEDRIYSTALRKGVLCCKGSAFRAGGVKSCEMYFRLTYATASLPQIQEAIARFGMATREQFEGRV
;
A
#
# COMPACT_ATOMS: atom_id res chain seq x y z
N MET A 1 -1.49 -7.14 33.09
CA MET A 1 -1.03 -6.09 32.15
C MET A 1 -1.85 -6.24 30.89
N SER A 2 -2.45 -5.17 30.37
CA SER A 2 -3.24 -5.23 29.13
C SER A 2 -2.44 -5.93 28.02
N SER A 3 -3.05 -6.88 27.30
CA SER A 3 -2.39 -7.65 26.24
C SER A 3 -2.12 -6.82 24.97
N THR A 4 -2.74 -5.64 24.85
CA THR A 4 -2.72 -4.81 23.65
C THR A 4 -2.16 -3.42 23.95
N LEU A 5 -1.05 -3.06 23.30
CA LEU A 5 -0.46 -1.72 23.29
C LEU A 5 -1.39 -0.78 22.52
N THR A 6 -1.70 0.37 23.10
CA THR A 6 -2.47 1.42 22.44
C THR A 6 -1.61 2.65 22.20
N PHE A 7 -2.12 3.63 21.44
CA PHE A 7 -1.40 4.88 21.22
C PHE A 7 -1.16 5.69 22.51
N SER A 8 -2.01 5.53 23.54
CA SER A 8 -1.81 6.17 24.85
C SER A 8 -0.62 5.60 25.63
N ASP A 9 -0.17 4.38 25.31
CA ASP A 9 0.98 3.76 25.95
C ASP A 9 2.33 4.22 25.37
N ILE A 10 2.33 4.80 24.15
CA ILE A 10 3.55 5.17 23.42
C ILE A 10 4.46 6.15 24.18
N PRO A 11 3.95 7.21 24.84
CA PRO A 11 4.81 8.09 25.65
C PRO A 11 5.57 7.34 26.76
N SER A 12 4.89 6.40 27.45
CA SER A 12 5.52 5.58 28.49
C SER A 12 6.54 4.60 27.90
N LEU A 13 6.24 4.02 26.73
CA LEU A 13 7.18 3.17 26.01
C LEU A 13 8.46 3.93 25.64
N ARG A 14 8.33 5.12 25.03
CA ARG A 14 9.47 5.97 24.67
C ARG A 14 10.32 6.35 25.88
N GLN A 15 9.70 6.67 27.01
CA GLN A 15 10.43 6.98 28.25
C GLN A 15 11.30 5.80 28.73
N LYS A 16 10.84 4.56 28.56
CA LYS A 16 11.59 3.34 28.93
C LYS A 16 12.72 3.03 27.95
N LEU A 17 12.52 3.30 26.66
CA LEU A 17 13.50 3.02 25.61
C LEU A 17 14.63 4.07 25.55
N GLY A 18 14.38 5.27 26.06
CA GLY A 18 15.37 6.34 26.10
C GLY A 18 15.34 7.25 24.87
N PRO A 19 16.25 8.24 24.81
CA PRO A 19 16.32 9.19 23.71
C PRO A 19 16.79 8.53 22.41
N LEU A 20 16.46 9.17 21.29
CA LEU A 20 17.05 8.85 19.99
C LEU A 20 18.52 9.29 19.96
N THR A 21 19.32 8.66 19.10
CA THR A 21 20.75 8.91 19.02
C THR A 21 21.06 10.33 18.53
N GLY A 22 20.34 10.79 17.50
CA GLY A 22 20.52 12.10 16.88
C GLY A 22 21.80 12.21 16.04
N ASP A 23 22.30 11.10 15.48
CA ASP A 23 23.56 11.04 14.74
C ASP A 23 23.38 10.99 13.21
N ILE A 24 24.49 11.17 12.47
CA ILE A 24 24.51 11.03 11.00
C ILE A 24 24.59 9.55 10.61
N ALA A 25 23.54 9.08 9.93
CA ALA A 25 23.38 7.69 9.46
C ALA A 25 23.60 6.61 10.54
N PRO A 26 22.92 6.69 11.71
CA PRO A 26 23.01 5.66 12.72
C PRO A 26 22.44 4.36 12.17
N VAL A 27 23.13 3.26 12.41
CA VAL A 27 22.56 1.93 12.17
C VAL A 27 21.44 1.75 13.16
N THR A 28 20.20 1.73 12.66
CA THR A 28 19.02 1.55 13.50
C THR A 28 18.30 0.28 13.12
N THR A 29 17.85 -0.44 14.15
CA THR A 29 17.00 -1.60 13.97
C THR A 29 15.68 -1.33 14.66
N PRO A 30 14.54 -1.75 14.07
CA PRO A 30 13.24 -1.67 14.72
C PRO A 30 13.19 -2.34 16.10
N MET A 31 14.11 -3.26 16.40
CA MET A 31 14.29 -3.85 17.74
C MET A 31 14.46 -2.79 18.83
N MET A 32 15.03 -1.63 18.51
CA MET A 32 15.23 -0.52 19.44
C MET A 32 13.91 0.15 19.86
N PHE A 33 12.83 -0.03 19.09
CA PHE A 33 11.57 0.71 19.27
C PHE A 33 10.35 -0.18 19.54
N LYS A 34 10.50 -1.50 19.38
CA LYS A 34 9.41 -2.45 19.66
C LYS A 34 9.09 -2.51 21.14
N SER A 35 7.81 -2.70 21.45
CA SER A 35 7.39 -2.94 22.83
C SER A 35 7.95 -4.27 23.37
N PRO A 36 8.26 -4.38 24.67
CA PRO A 36 8.83 -5.60 25.26
C PRO A 36 7.99 -6.87 25.04
N ARG A 37 6.67 -6.73 24.86
CA ARG A 37 5.77 -7.85 24.54
C ARG A 37 6.11 -8.54 23.22
N CYS A 38 6.68 -7.83 22.24
CA CYS A 38 7.06 -8.43 20.96
C CYS A 38 8.06 -9.57 21.15
N PHE A 39 9.00 -9.43 22.09
CA PHE A 39 10.06 -10.41 22.33
C PHE A 39 9.59 -11.71 23.02
N HIS A 40 8.34 -11.77 23.48
CA HIS A 40 7.75 -12.99 24.05
C HIS A 40 7.10 -13.89 22.98
N LYS A 41 7.00 -13.42 21.74
CA LYS A 41 6.40 -14.15 20.60
C LYS A 41 7.44 -15.08 19.95
N PRO A 42 7.02 -16.17 19.27
CA PRO A 42 7.95 -17.02 18.53
C PRO A 42 8.63 -16.24 17.39
N PRO A 43 9.86 -16.59 16.98
CA PRO A 43 10.49 -16.00 15.80
C PRO A 43 9.84 -16.51 14.51
N ALA A 44 10.04 -15.78 13.41
CA ALA A 44 9.64 -16.16 12.07
C ALA A 44 10.35 -17.44 11.59
N LYS A 45 9.71 -18.14 10.64
CA LYS A 45 10.37 -19.21 9.87
C LYS A 45 11.42 -18.59 8.94
N SER A 46 12.45 -19.36 8.61
CA SER A 46 13.42 -18.93 7.61
C SER A 46 12.88 -19.13 6.19
N PHE A 47 13.05 -18.12 5.34
CA PHE A 47 12.67 -18.14 3.92
C PHE A 47 13.89 -18.05 2.98
N LYS A 48 15.09 -18.41 3.46
CA LYS A 48 16.32 -18.36 2.66
C LYS A 48 16.26 -19.22 1.39
N HIS A 49 15.52 -20.33 1.40
CA HIS A 49 15.29 -21.19 0.23
C HIS A 49 14.41 -20.55 -0.86
N ARG A 50 13.78 -19.40 -0.56
CA ARG A 50 12.94 -18.63 -1.48
C ARG A 50 13.66 -17.42 -2.08
N LEU A 51 14.92 -17.17 -1.70
CA LEU A 51 15.68 -16.04 -2.20
C LEU A 51 16.22 -16.28 -3.61
N SER A 52 16.27 -15.23 -4.42
CA SER A 52 16.88 -15.24 -5.75
C SER A 52 18.40 -15.41 -5.66
N GLN A 53 19.03 -15.75 -6.80
CA GLN A 53 20.49 -15.77 -6.90
C GLN A 53 21.11 -14.38 -6.64
N GLU A 54 20.41 -13.32 -7.08
CA GLU A 54 20.85 -11.95 -6.80
C GLU A 54 20.84 -11.67 -5.29
N ALA A 55 19.76 -12.00 -4.58
CA ALA A 55 19.63 -11.76 -3.15
C ALA A 55 20.64 -12.56 -2.31
N LEU A 56 20.93 -13.79 -2.72
CA LEU A 56 21.91 -14.66 -2.05
C LEU A 56 23.36 -14.19 -2.27
N SER A 57 23.66 -13.53 -3.38
CA SER A 57 25.00 -13.00 -3.67
C SER A 57 25.30 -11.65 -3.01
N ARG A 58 24.28 -10.96 -2.48
CA ARG A 58 24.43 -9.71 -1.74
C ARG A 58 24.82 -9.95 -0.27
N GLY A 59 25.70 -9.09 0.23
CA GLY A 59 26.10 -9.03 1.64
C GLY A 59 26.10 -7.59 2.16
N ALA A 60 26.46 -7.41 3.43
CA ALA A 60 26.54 -6.10 4.05
C ALA A 60 27.59 -5.20 3.36
N ALA A 61 27.27 -3.92 3.18
CA ALA A 61 28.19 -2.96 2.59
C ALA A 61 29.41 -2.71 3.50
N THR A 62 30.61 -3.01 3.00
CA THR A 62 31.88 -2.96 3.74
C THR A 62 32.23 -1.56 4.29
N LEU A 63 31.88 -0.50 3.56
CA LEU A 63 32.09 0.89 4.01
C LEU A 63 31.10 1.32 5.09
N LYS A 64 29.88 0.78 5.10
CA LYS A 64 28.90 1.09 6.14
C LYS A 64 29.25 0.39 7.45
N THR A 65 29.83 -0.80 7.40
CA THR A 65 30.37 -1.49 8.59
C THR A 65 31.58 -0.79 9.20
N ALA A 66 32.40 -0.07 8.43
CA ALA A 66 33.51 0.71 9.00
C ALA A 66 33.03 1.94 9.81
N GLY A 67 31.79 2.41 9.58
CA GLY A 67 31.21 3.54 10.30
C GLY A 67 30.61 3.19 11.66
N THR A 68 30.49 1.91 12.02
CA THR A 68 29.85 1.48 13.29
C THR A 68 30.76 1.61 14.51
N GLU A 69 32.05 1.86 14.31
CA GLU A 69 33.03 2.06 15.39
C GLU A 69 33.22 3.55 15.75
N LEU A 70 32.55 4.47 15.04
CA LEU A 70 32.63 5.90 15.30
C LEU A 70 31.90 6.25 16.61
N ASN A 71 32.61 6.86 17.54
CA ASN A 71 32.05 7.49 18.73
C ASN A 71 32.48 8.97 18.79
N ALA A 72 31.99 9.71 19.79
CA ALA A 72 32.24 11.15 19.92
C ALA A 72 33.72 11.54 20.02
N ASP A 73 34.60 10.63 20.43
CA ASP A 73 36.03 10.88 20.63
C ASP A 73 36.88 10.59 19.38
N ILE A 74 36.27 10.09 18.30
CA ILE A 74 36.97 9.71 17.07
C ILE A 74 36.75 10.75 15.97
N ILE A 75 37.84 11.36 15.50
CA ILE A 75 37.83 12.20 14.30
C ILE A 75 37.87 11.28 13.07
N SER A 76 36.77 11.20 12.33
CA SER A 76 36.68 10.35 11.13
C SER A 76 37.29 11.02 9.91
N LEU A 77 38.28 10.37 9.31
CA LEU A 77 38.78 10.65 7.94
C LEU A 77 38.41 9.53 6.96
N ALA A 78 37.50 8.63 7.35
CA ALA A 78 37.23 7.39 6.62
C ALA A 78 36.19 7.57 5.50
N THR A 79 35.02 8.13 5.84
CA THR A 79 33.89 8.20 4.90
C THR A 79 33.80 9.57 4.21
N GLY A 80 33.49 9.60 2.92
CA GLY A 80 33.27 10.83 2.14
C GLY A 80 31.94 11.55 2.43
N ARG A 81 31.61 11.77 3.72
CA ARG A 81 30.42 12.53 4.15
C ARG A 81 30.74 14.02 4.14
N PRO A 82 30.06 14.86 3.34
CA PRO A 82 30.31 16.29 3.34
C PRO A 82 29.95 16.92 4.69
N SER A 83 30.72 17.93 5.09
CA SER A 83 30.40 18.76 6.25
C SER A 83 29.05 19.45 6.04
N PRO A 84 28.15 19.44 7.03
CA PRO A 84 26.86 20.11 6.90
C PRO A 84 26.97 21.60 6.59
N GLU A 85 28.06 22.27 6.93
CA GLU A 85 28.25 23.70 6.65
C GLU A 85 28.09 24.05 5.16
N TYR A 86 28.40 23.10 4.27
CA TYR A 86 28.29 23.27 2.81
C TYR A 86 26.88 23.01 2.26
N PHE A 87 25.92 22.61 3.08
CA PHE A 87 24.52 22.46 2.65
C PHE A 87 23.81 23.82 2.65
N PRO A 88 23.27 24.31 1.52
CA PRO A 88 22.73 25.67 1.39
C PRO A 88 21.30 25.82 1.94
N PHE A 89 20.96 25.09 3.02
CA PHE A 89 19.64 25.11 3.66
C PHE A 89 19.80 25.36 5.15
N LEU A 90 19.26 26.47 5.65
CA LEU A 90 19.38 26.88 7.05
C LEU A 90 18.15 26.52 7.90
N LYS A 91 16.97 26.58 7.28
CA LYS A 91 15.69 26.45 7.95
C LYS A 91 14.63 25.97 6.96
N MET A 92 13.70 25.17 7.45
CA MET A 92 12.47 24.77 6.76
C MET A 92 11.28 25.01 7.68
N THR A 93 10.22 25.61 7.15
CA THR A 93 8.94 25.78 7.85
C THR A 93 7.85 25.15 6.98
N LEU A 94 7.04 24.29 7.59
CA LEU A 94 5.97 23.55 6.94
C LEU A 94 4.67 23.80 7.71
N ASP A 95 3.63 24.15 6.97
CA ASP A 95 2.29 24.37 7.51
C ASP A 95 1.41 23.16 7.19
N PHE A 96 0.71 22.68 8.20
CA PHE A 96 -0.09 21.46 8.18
C PHE A 96 -1.52 21.75 8.63
N PRO A 97 -2.52 21.00 8.12
CA PRO A 97 -3.89 21.22 8.54
C PRO A 97 -4.10 20.77 9.99
N GLN A 98 -5.09 21.38 10.63
CA GLN A 98 -5.62 20.90 11.91
C GLN A 98 -6.24 19.51 11.75
N THR A 99 -6.11 18.67 12.78
CA THR A 99 -6.65 17.31 12.78
C THR A 99 -8.03 17.21 13.44
N SER A 100 -8.41 18.22 14.23
CA SER A 100 -9.71 18.41 14.86
C SER A 100 -10.46 19.61 14.25
N GLY A 101 -11.80 19.64 14.35
CA GLY A 101 -12.65 20.71 13.82
C GLY A 101 -13.26 20.45 12.42
N ALA A 102 -14.15 21.35 11.99
CA ALA A 102 -14.88 21.25 10.72
C ALA A 102 -13.93 21.42 9.51
N SER A 103 -14.28 20.82 8.36
CA SER A 103 -13.42 20.80 7.16
C SER A 103 -12.93 22.19 6.71
N LYS A 104 -13.77 23.24 6.88
CA LYS A 104 -13.42 24.63 6.56
C LYS A 104 -12.33 25.21 7.49
N ASP A 105 -12.37 24.89 8.78
CA ASP A 105 -11.43 25.45 9.77
C ASP A 105 -10.01 24.86 9.66
N ARG A 106 -9.87 23.71 8.96
CA ARG A 106 -8.58 22.97 8.89
C ARG A 106 -7.52 23.65 8.05
N ALA A 107 -7.91 24.47 7.07
CA ALA A 107 -6.99 25.22 6.21
C ALA A 107 -6.78 26.67 6.68
N ASP A 108 -7.74 27.23 7.41
CA ASP A 108 -7.75 28.65 7.78
C ASP A 108 -6.86 28.98 9.00
N SER A 109 -6.41 27.97 9.75
CA SER A 109 -5.48 28.14 10.90
C SER A 109 -4.49 26.97 11.01
N PRO A 110 -3.44 26.95 10.17
CA PRO A 110 -2.53 25.81 10.08
C PRO A 110 -1.67 25.64 11.33
N LEU A 111 -1.31 24.39 11.61
CA LEU A 111 -0.24 24.02 12.54
C LEU A 111 1.09 24.17 11.82
N SER A 112 2.05 24.88 12.41
CA SER A 112 3.36 25.11 11.78
C SER A 112 4.45 24.31 12.47
N GLY A 113 5.24 23.57 11.68
CA GLY A 113 6.46 22.89 12.11
C GLY A 113 7.68 23.60 11.54
N THR A 114 8.60 24.01 12.40
CA THR A 114 9.85 24.68 12.00
C THR A 114 11.05 23.84 12.40
N ILE A 115 11.99 23.69 11.46
CA ILE A 115 13.19 22.88 11.61
C ILE A 115 14.39 23.71 11.17
N GLY A 116 15.36 23.86 12.05
CA GLY A 116 16.66 24.46 11.78
C GLY A 116 17.72 23.43 11.39
N LYS A 117 18.85 23.94 10.91
CA LYS A 117 19.99 23.10 10.49
C LYS A 117 20.68 22.35 11.60
N TYR A 118 20.73 22.91 12.81
CA TYR A 118 21.50 22.36 13.94
C TYR A 118 20.64 22.22 15.20
N ASP A 119 19.36 21.91 15.03
CA ASP A 119 18.40 21.88 16.14
C ASP A 119 18.73 20.79 17.16
N ILE A 120 19.34 19.67 16.75
CA ILE A 120 19.78 18.64 17.70
C ILE A 120 20.89 19.18 18.61
N LYS A 121 21.87 19.92 18.06
CA LYS A 121 22.96 20.53 18.85
C LYS A 121 22.45 21.52 19.91
N THR A 122 21.25 22.06 19.71
CA THR A 122 20.62 23.02 20.64
C THR A 122 19.47 22.40 21.43
N ASN A 123 19.31 21.07 21.41
CA ASN A 123 18.23 20.32 22.06
C ASN A 123 16.81 20.82 21.70
N LYS A 124 16.64 21.38 20.50
CA LYS A 124 15.34 21.89 20.01
C LYS A 124 14.50 20.84 19.31
N ALA A 125 15.13 19.82 18.74
CA ALA A 125 14.45 18.74 18.02
C ALA A 125 15.28 17.45 18.06
N SER A 126 14.64 16.32 17.77
CA SER A 126 15.29 15.00 17.61
C SER A 126 15.73 14.70 16.17
N TYR A 127 15.46 15.62 15.23
CA TYR A 127 15.90 15.54 13.84
C TYR A 127 16.17 16.95 13.31
N ASP A 128 17.23 17.15 12.52
CA ASP A 128 17.57 18.45 11.94
C ASP A 128 18.02 18.36 10.47
N LEU A 129 18.20 19.53 9.83
CA LEU A 129 18.62 19.58 8.43
C LEU A 129 20.09 19.14 8.23
N ALA A 130 20.96 19.25 9.23
CA ALA A 130 22.34 18.78 9.11
C ALA A 130 22.41 17.26 8.95
N ILE A 131 21.50 16.52 9.59
CA ILE A 131 21.41 15.06 9.45
C ILE A 131 20.60 14.68 8.21
N SER A 132 19.39 15.22 8.05
CA SER A 132 18.49 14.79 6.97
C SER A 132 19.01 15.13 5.57
N LEU A 133 19.83 16.17 5.41
CA LEU A 133 20.45 16.50 4.13
C LEU A 133 21.74 15.71 3.87
N ASN A 134 22.23 14.96 4.85
CA ASN A 134 23.38 14.08 4.68
C ASN A 134 22.96 12.69 4.18
N TYR A 135 23.95 11.83 3.95
CA TYR A 135 23.68 10.42 3.68
C TYR A 135 22.94 9.76 4.85
N GLY A 136 22.02 8.85 4.54
CA GLY A 136 21.21 8.12 5.52
C GLY A 136 21.51 6.63 5.56
N TYR A 137 21.03 5.97 6.63
CA TYR A 137 21.00 4.51 6.71
C TYR A 137 19.91 3.95 5.80
N SER A 138 20.11 2.73 5.28
CA SER A 138 19.22 2.19 4.26
C SER A 138 17.84 1.79 4.74
N ALA A 139 17.70 1.52 6.05
CA ALA A 139 16.37 1.36 6.63
C ALA A 139 15.61 2.70 6.69
N GLY A 140 16.28 3.85 6.62
CA GLY A 140 15.69 5.15 6.90
C GLY A 140 16.24 5.79 8.17
N SER A 141 15.74 6.98 8.47
CA SER A 141 16.09 7.69 9.70
C SER A 141 15.47 7.01 10.91
N GLU A 142 16.19 7.04 12.03
CA GLU A 142 15.74 6.43 13.28
C GLU A 142 14.39 7.01 13.76
N GLN A 143 14.16 8.29 13.48
CA GLN A 143 12.98 9.03 13.88
C GLN A 143 11.72 8.48 13.21
N LEU A 144 11.78 8.26 11.88
CA LEU A 144 10.65 7.67 11.15
C LEU A 144 10.53 6.17 11.39
N ILE A 145 11.65 5.45 11.52
CA ILE A 145 11.62 4.03 11.86
C ILE A 145 10.96 3.82 13.22
N ARG A 146 11.24 4.67 14.23
CA ARG A 146 10.51 4.64 15.51
C ARG A 146 9.01 4.83 15.31
N PHE A 147 8.61 5.90 14.62
CA PHE A 147 7.20 6.20 14.40
C PHE A 147 6.45 5.05 13.71
N PHE A 148 6.98 4.53 12.60
CA PHE A 148 6.31 3.43 11.89
C PHE A 148 6.40 2.08 12.63
N THR A 149 7.44 1.85 13.43
CA THR A 149 7.50 0.65 14.30
C THR A 149 6.39 0.70 15.35
N GLU A 150 6.23 1.84 16.03
CA GLU A 150 5.14 2.05 17.01
C GLU A 150 3.77 1.91 16.35
N HIS A 151 3.59 2.53 15.17
CA HIS A 151 2.35 2.45 14.41
C HIS A 151 1.99 0.99 14.06
N VAL A 152 2.95 0.22 13.56
CA VAL A 152 2.74 -1.20 13.20
C VAL A 152 2.44 -2.05 14.45
N ASP A 153 3.11 -1.79 15.57
CA ASP A 153 2.90 -2.53 16.82
C ASP A 153 1.48 -2.32 17.38
N VAL A 154 0.95 -1.10 17.27
CA VAL A 154 -0.43 -0.77 17.69
C VAL A 154 -1.46 -1.27 16.68
N VAL A 155 -1.29 -0.99 15.38
CA VAL A 155 -2.32 -1.23 14.36
C VAL A 155 -2.38 -2.70 13.92
N HIS A 156 -1.24 -3.37 13.79
CA HIS A 156 -1.17 -4.73 13.22
C HIS A 156 -0.71 -5.78 14.23
N ASN A 157 0.09 -5.39 15.24
CA ASN A 157 0.55 -6.27 16.32
C ASN A 157 1.05 -7.66 15.82
N PRO A 158 2.06 -7.72 14.94
CA PRO A 158 2.46 -8.97 14.26
C PRO A 158 2.72 -10.12 15.26
N PRO A 159 2.27 -11.36 15.01
CA PRO A 159 2.27 -12.44 16.00
C PRO A 159 3.61 -13.19 16.14
N TYR A 160 4.71 -12.61 15.66
CA TYR A 160 6.07 -13.13 15.78
C TYR A 160 7.02 -12.05 16.34
N SER A 161 8.21 -12.43 16.81
CA SER A 161 9.07 -11.52 17.59
C SER A 161 10.05 -10.70 16.76
N ASP A 162 10.54 -11.21 15.65
CA ASP A 162 11.63 -10.66 14.85
C ASP A 162 11.15 -9.92 13.58
N TRP A 163 9.93 -9.38 13.58
CA TRP A 163 9.50 -8.43 12.55
C TRP A 163 10.28 -7.12 12.62
N GLN A 164 10.45 -6.49 11.46
CA GLN A 164 11.16 -5.23 11.27
C GLN A 164 10.44 -4.36 10.23
N CYS A 165 10.53 -3.03 10.40
CA CYS A 165 10.17 -2.04 9.41
C CYS A 165 11.42 -1.52 8.68
N SER A 166 11.25 -1.18 7.40
CA SER A 166 12.21 -0.39 6.61
C SER A 166 11.46 0.63 5.78
N LEU A 167 11.99 1.85 5.67
CA LEU A 167 11.47 2.84 4.74
C LEU A 167 11.74 2.42 3.30
N THR A 168 10.92 2.91 2.38
CA THR A 168 10.97 2.61 0.95
C THR A 168 10.73 3.88 0.13
N ALA A 169 11.26 3.92 -1.09
CA ALA A 169 11.01 5.02 -2.02
C ALA A 169 9.60 4.94 -2.68
N GLY A 170 8.59 4.53 -1.90
CA GLY A 170 7.24 4.17 -2.33
C GLY A 170 7.09 2.69 -2.68
N THR A 171 5.83 2.21 -2.71
CA THR A 171 5.51 0.79 -2.95
C THR A 171 6.00 0.28 -4.30
N THR A 172 6.01 1.11 -5.35
CA THR A 172 6.57 0.73 -6.67
C THR A 172 8.05 0.35 -6.60
N SER A 173 8.87 1.11 -5.85
CA SER A 173 10.29 0.78 -5.67
C SER A 173 10.47 -0.45 -4.76
N ALA A 174 9.57 -0.64 -3.79
CA ALA A 174 9.53 -1.85 -2.99
C ALA A 174 9.21 -3.09 -3.84
N LEU A 175 8.28 -2.99 -4.80
CA LEU A 175 7.93 -4.10 -5.70
C LEU A 175 9.10 -4.50 -6.62
N ASP A 176 9.84 -3.54 -7.17
CA ASP A 176 11.10 -3.83 -7.87
C ASP A 176 12.06 -4.63 -6.97
N SER A 177 12.22 -4.16 -5.72
CA SER A 177 13.07 -4.83 -4.74
C SER A 177 12.58 -6.23 -4.40
N VAL A 178 11.26 -6.43 -4.31
CA VAL A 178 10.63 -7.73 -4.05
C VAL A 178 10.98 -8.71 -5.16
N PHE A 179 10.79 -8.30 -6.41
CA PHE A 179 11.06 -9.17 -7.56
C PHE A 179 12.53 -9.55 -7.66
N ARG A 180 13.44 -8.61 -7.41
CA ARG A 180 14.89 -8.90 -7.38
C ARG A 180 15.29 -9.75 -6.19
N THR A 181 14.56 -9.66 -5.07
CA THR A 181 14.84 -10.43 -3.86
C THR A 181 14.38 -11.89 -3.96
N PHE A 182 13.23 -12.14 -4.58
CA PHE A 182 12.59 -13.46 -4.57
C PHE A 182 12.63 -14.18 -5.93
N CYS A 183 12.68 -13.47 -7.04
CA CYS A 183 12.50 -14.07 -8.36
C CYS A 183 13.80 -14.17 -9.16
N ASN A 184 13.91 -15.24 -9.92
CA ASN A 184 14.85 -15.38 -11.04
C ASN A 184 14.08 -15.34 -12.36
N ARG A 185 14.76 -15.06 -13.47
CA ARG A 185 14.17 -15.09 -14.82
C ARG A 185 13.47 -16.44 -15.07
N GLY A 186 12.26 -16.38 -15.61
CA GLY A 186 11.43 -17.55 -15.90
C GLY A 186 10.51 -17.99 -14.76
N ASN A 187 10.66 -17.44 -13.54
CA ASN A 187 9.75 -17.71 -12.42
C ASN A 187 8.34 -17.14 -12.68
N TYR A 188 7.37 -17.71 -11.95
CA TYR A 188 6.01 -17.20 -11.89
C TYR A 188 5.76 -16.48 -10.55
N ILE A 189 5.05 -15.36 -10.61
CA ILE A 189 4.35 -14.77 -9.46
C ILE A 189 2.85 -15.10 -9.56
N ILE A 190 2.22 -15.30 -8.40
CA ILE A 190 0.78 -15.51 -8.27
C ILE A 190 0.15 -14.16 -8.01
N THR A 191 -0.92 -13.82 -8.73
CA THR A 191 -1.67 -12.58 -8.54
C THR A 191 -3.17 -12.84 -8.60
N GLU A 192 -3.98 -11.83 -8.34
CA GLU A 192 -5.40 -11.88 -8.71
C GLU A 192 -5.56 -11.84 -10.25
N THR A 193 -6.71 -12.31 -10.77
CA THR A 193 -7.03 -12.27 -12.22
C THR A 193 -6.93 -10.87 -12.82
N TYR A 194 -7.42 -9.86 -12.10
CA TYR A 194 -7.20 -8.45 -12.42
C TYR A 194 -6.40 -7.85 -11.28
N THR A 195 -5.24 -7.27 -11.56
CA THR A 195 -4.33 -6.75 -10.52
C THR A 195 -3.69 -5.44 -10.96
N TYR A 196 -2.87 -4.85 -10.09
CA TYR A 196 -2.23 -3.57 -10.38
C TYR A 196 -1.27 -3.67 -11.57
N SER A 197 -1.59 -2.98 -12.66
CA SER A 197 -0.83 -3.06 -13.92
C SER A 197 0.66 -2.76 -13.74
N ALA A 198 1.02 -1.78 -12.90
CA ALA A 198 2.42 -1.44 -12.69
C ALA A 198 3.21 -2.55 -11.97
N ALA A 199 2.56 -3.41 -11.17
CA ALA A 199 3.22 -4.58 -10.60
C ALA A 199 3.56 -5.61 -11.69
N LEU A 200 2.66 -5.80 -12.67
CA LEU A 200 2.90 -6.66 -13.84
C LEU A 200 3.99 -6.08 -14.75
N GLU A 201 3.92 -4.78 -15.03
CA GLU A 201 4.89 -4.04 -15.85
C GLU A 201 6.28 -4.02 -15.22
N ALA A 202 6.38 -3.98 -13.88
CA ALA A 202 7.64 -4.10 -13.17
C ALA A 202 8.21 -5.53 -13.23
N ALA A 203 7.37 -6.56 -13.15
CA ALA A 203 7.81 -7.96 -13.19
C ALA A 203 8.30 -8.40 -14.60
N GLY A 204 7.58 -8.00 -15.65
CA GLY A 204 7.79 -8.47 -17.03
C GLY A 204 9.23 -8.35 -17.56
N PRO A 205 9.90 -7.18 -17.45
CA PRO A 205 11.27 -6.98 -17.92
C PRO A 205 12.32 -7.89 -17.26
N PHE A 206 12.09 -8.35 -16.02
CA PHE A 206 12.92 -9.35 -15.35
C PHE A 206 12.72 -10.77 -15.91
N GLY A 207 11.80 -10.95 -16.87
CA GLY A 207 11.38 -12.25 -17.39
C GLY A 207 10.56 -13.04 -16.37
N ILE A 208 9.91 -12.35 -15.44
CA ILE A 208 8.98 -12.93 -14.47
C ILE A 208 7.61 -12.98 -15.12
N ARG A 209 6.97 -14.15 -15.06
CA ARG A 209 5.62 -14.37 -15.57
C ARG A 209 4.61 -14.18 -14.43
N SER A 210 3.41 -13.73 -14.72
CA SER A 210 2.29 -13.76 -13.76
C SER A 210 1.33 -14.90 -14.07
N ILE A 211 0.71 -15.44 -13.03
CA ILE A 211 -0.43 -16.34 -13.14
C ILE A 211 -1.56 -15.85 -12.23
N GLY A 212 -2.70 -15.51 -12.84
CA GLY A 212 -3.86 -15.05 -12.10
C GLY A 212 -4.63 -16.18 -11.42
N VAL A 213 -5.16 -15.88 -10.24
CA VAL A 213 -6.12 -16.69 -9.51
C VAL A 213 -7.49 -16.04 -9.62
N GLU A 214 -8.51 -16.87 -9.88
CA GLU A 214 -9.91 -16.42 -9.96
C GLU A 214 -10.33 -15.60 -8.74
N MET A 215 -11.28 -14.71 -8.98
CA MET A 215 -11.79 -13.76 -8.00
C MET A 215 -13.31 -13.84 -7.94
N ASP A 216 -13.87 -13.56 -6.77
CA ASP A 216 -15.28 -13.26 -6.54
C ASP A 216 -15.43 -11.87 -5.89
N GLU A 217 -16.59 -11.57 -5.31
CA GLU A 217 -16.88 -10.28 -4.67
C GLU A 217 -16.00 -9.96 -3.45
N GLU A 218 -15.34 -10.96 -2.83
CA GLU A 218 -14.35 -10.73 -1.77
C GLU A 218 -12.91 -10.82 -2.30
N GLY A 219 -12.70 -10.84 -3.63
CA GLY A 219 -11.39 -10.92 -4.25
C GLY A 219 -10.92 -12.37 -4.49
N MET A 220 -9.63 -12.65 -4.33
CA MET A 220 -9.01 -13.95 -4.69
C MET A 220 -9.75 -15.15 -4.05
N VAL A 221 -10.01 -16.20 -4.84
CA VAL A 221 -10.70 -17.42 -4.40
C VAL A 221 -9.69 -18.45 -3.86
N PRO A 222 -9.74 -18.83 -2.57
CA PRO A 222 -8.75 -19.74 -1.96
C PRO A 222 -8.73 -21.13 -2.60
N ALA A 223 -9.91 -21.68 -2.95
CA ALA A 223 -10.01 -23.00 -3.58
C ALA A 223 -9.33 -23.05 -4.95
N HIS A 224 -9.44 -21.97 -5.74
CA HIS A 224 -8.75 -21.87 -7.02
C HIS A 224 -7.23 -21.72 -6.84
N LEU A 225 -6.79 -20.94 -5.84
CA LEU A 225 -5.36 -20.84 -5.47
C LEU A 225 -4.79 -22.21 -5.12
N ASP A 226 -5.48 -22.97 -4.27
CA ASP A 226 -5.08 -24.31 -3.83
C ASP A 226 -5.02 -25.30 -5.00
N ASN A 227 -6.05 -25.31 -5.85
CA ASN A 227 -6.10 -26.17 -7.03
C ASN A 227 -4.97 -25.85 -8.01
N LEU A 228 -4.78 -24.56 -8.34
CA LEU A 228 -3.70 -24.09 -9.23
C LEU A 228 -2.32 -24.60 -8.77
N LEU A 229 -2.08 -24.53 -7.47
CA LEU A 229 -0.81 -24.92 -6.85
C LEU A 229 -0.68 -26.44 -6.69
N SER A 230 -1.77 -27.15 -6.40
CA SER A 230 -1.77 -28.61 -6.23
C SER A 230 -1.65 -29.33 -7.58
N SER A 231 -2.20 -28.77 -8.65
CA SER A 231 -2.13 -29.31 -10.00
C SER A 231 -0.96 -28.76 -10.82
N TRP A 232 0.06 -28.18 -10.18
CA TRP A 232 1.16 -27.52 -10.89
C TRP A 232 2.06 -28.53 -11.61
N ASP A 233 2.00 -28.53 -12.94
CA ASP A 233 2.84 -29.37 -13.81
C ASP A 233 3.99 -28.55 -14.40
N VAL A 234 5.22 -28.88 -13.98
CA VAL A 234 6.46 -28.23 -14.42
C VAL A 234 6.72 -28.45 -15.91
N SER A 235 6.44 -29.66 -16.44
CA SER A 235 6.66 -30.01 -17.84
C SER A 235 5.74 -29.22 -18.75
N ARG A 236 4.48 -29.03 -18.32
CA ARG A 236 3.49 -28.24 -19.07
C ARG A 236 3.75 -26.73 -19.02
N ARG A 237 4.17 -26.20 -17.86
CA ARG A 237 4.35 -24.75 -17.64
C ARG A 237 5.76 -24.25 -17.97
N GLY A 238 6.73 -25.15 -18.08
CA GLY A 238 8.15 -24.81 -18.26
C GLY A 238 8.70 -23.98 -17.11
N ALA A 239 8.23 -24.21 -15.88
CA ALA A 239 8.71 -23.56 -14.67
C ALA A 239 8.31 -24.31 -13.40
N ALA A 240 9.13 -24.15 -12.36
CA ALA A 240 8.83 -24.59 -11.01
C ALA A 240 7.53 -23.96 -10.48
N LYS A 241 6.92 -24.65 -9.52
CA LYS A 241 5.72 -24.19 -8.81
C LYS A 241 5.97 -22.79 -8.21
N PRO A 242 5.11 -21.80 -8.48
CA PRO A 242 5.28 -20.46 -7.93
C PRO A 242 5.07 -20.47 -6.42
N PHE A 243 5.77 -19.58 -5.74
CA PHE A 243 5.66 -19.42 -4.29
C PHE A 243 5.38 -17.97 -3.87
N LEU A 244 5.60 -16.99 -4.74
CA LEU A 244 5.42 -15.57 -4.41
C LEU A 244 4.00 -15.14 -4.78
N LEU A 245 3.19 -14.80 -3.78
CA LEU A 245 1.82 -14.29 -3.92
C LEU A 245 1.81 -12.77 -3.76
N TYR A 246 1.49 -12.04 -4.82
CA TYR A 246 1.20 -10.61 -4.75
C TYR A 246 -0.32 -10.40 -4.66
N ILE A 247 -0.77 -9.67 -3.65
CA ILE A 247 -2.19 -9.51 -3.34
C ILE A 247 -2.47 -8.10 -2.79
N ILE A 248 -3.65 -7.55 -3.13
CA ILE A 248 -4.12 -6.24 -2.65
C ILE A 248 -5.42 -6.47 -1.88
N PRO A 249 -5.36 -6.77 -0.56
CA PRO A 249 -6.51 -7.30 0.19
C PRO A 249 -7.63 -6.28 0.41
N THR A 250 -7.31 -4.99 0.42
CA THR A 250 -8.24 -3.91 0.78
C THR A 250 -8.37 -2.91 -0.37
N GLY A 251 -9.59 -2.68 -0.85
CA GLY A 251 -9.85 -1.75 -1.96
C GLY A 251 -9.07 -2.11 -3.22
N GLN A 252 -9.09 -3.40 -3.58
CA GLN A 252 -8.25 -4.05 -4.59
C GLN A 252 -8.17 -3.23 -5.89
N ASN A 253 -6.97 -3.09 -6.45
CA ASN A 253 -6.80 -2.40 -7.74
C ASN A 253 -6.77 -3.43 -8.87
N PRO A 254 -7.76 -3.45 -9.80
CA PRO A 254 -8.72 -2.39 -10.09
C PRO A 254 -10.13 -2.57 -9.51
N THR A 255 -10.46 -3.71 -8.91
CA THR A 255 -11.84 -4.16 -8.72
C THR A 255 -12.60 -3.44 -7.61
N GLY A 256 -11.90 -2.79 -6.67
CA GLY A 256 -12.47 -2.20 -5.46
C GLY A 256 -12.91 -3.23 -4.40
N THR A 257 -12.72 -4.53 -4.67
CA THR A 257 -13.08 -5.62 -3.74
C THR A 257 -12.24 -5.57 -2.47
N THR A 258 -12.80 -6.06 -1.37
CA THR A 258 -12.10 -6.13 -0.08
C THR A 258 -12.31 -7.50 0.54
N GLN A 259 -11.22 -8.14 0.96
CA GLN A 259 -11.25 -9.45 1.59
C GLN A 259 -11.74 -9.32 3.03
N SER A 260 -12.77 -10.10 3.38
CA SER A 260 -13.17 -10.30 4.78
C SER A 260 -12.06 -10.97 5.59
N LEU A 261 -12.16 -10.91 6.92
CA LEU A 261 -11.20 -11.59 7.80
C LEU A 261 -11.17 -13.10 7.54
N GLN A 262 -12.32 -13.72 7.27
CA GLN A 262 -12.37 -15.15 6.96
C GLN A 262 -11.65 -15.45 5.65
N ARG A 263 -11.88 -14.65 4.60
CA ARG A 263 -11.19 -14.78 3.33
C ARG A 263 -9.66 -14.72 3.49
N ARG A 264 -9.16 -13.77 4.28
CA ARG A 264 -7.71 -13.64 4.58
C ARG A 264 -7.16 -14.87 5.30
N LYS A 265 -7.90 -15.44 6.27
CA LYS A 265 -7.53 -16.67 6.96
C LYS A 265 -7.45 -17.87 6.01
N ASP A 266 -8.42 -18.00 5.12
CA ASP A 266 -8.48 -19.12 4.16
C ASP A 266 -7.31 -19.06 3.17
N ILE A 267 -6.99 -17.87 2.63
CA ILE A 267 -5.82 -17.67 1.76
C ILE A 267 -4.52 -17.92 2.53
N TYR A 268 -4.40 -17.45 3.79
CA TYR A 268 -3.23 -17.71 4.61
C TYR A 268 -3.04 -19.22 4.88
N ALA A 269 -4.11 -19.97 5.08
CA ALA A 269 -4.04 -21.43 5.24
C ALA A 269 -3.51 -22.12 3.97
N VAL A 270 -3.92 -21.67 2.78
CA VAL A 270 -3.37 -22.16 1.51
C VAL A 270 -1.88 -21.76 1.38
N ALA A 271 -1.52 -20.55 1.82
CA ALA A 271 -0.13 -20.10 1.86
C ALA A 271 0.74 -20.97 2.78
N GLU A 272 0.25 -21.37 3.95
CA GLU A 272 0.91 -22.35 4.81
C GLU A 272 1.06 -23.71 4.11
N LYS A 273 -0.02 -24.24 3.54
CA LYS A 273 -0.04 -25.56 2.87
C LYS A 273 0.96 -25.66 1.72
N HIS A 274 1.13 -24.58 0.95
CA HIS A 274 1.98 -24.56 -0.23
C HIS A 274 3.31 -23.84 -0.06
N ASP A 275 3.61 -23.43 1.18
CA ASP A 275 4.80 -22.66 1.53
C ASP A 275 4.98 -21.41 0.65
N LEU A 276 3.92 -20.62 0.53
CA LEU A 276 3.93 -19.35 -0.21
C LEU A 276 4.52 -18.23 0.65
N TYR A 277 5.14 -17.26 0.00
CA TYR A 277 5.51 -15.98 0.59
C TYR A 277 4.55 -14.90 0.08
N ILE A 278 3.91 -14.17 0.99
CA ILE A 278 2.85 -13.21 0.68
C ILE A 278 3.43 -11.80 0.63
N ILE A 279 3.20 -11.11 -0.48
CA ILE A 279 3.43 -9.68 -0.66
C ILE A 279 2.08 -9.00 -0.56
N GLU A 280 1.80 -8.45 0.62
CA GLU A 280 0.57 -7.71 0.93
C GLU A 280 0.78 -6.24 0.56
N ASP A 281 0.23 -5.78 -0.56
CA ASP A 281 0.31 -4.38 -1.00
C ASP A 281 -0.93 -3.61 -0.54
N GLU A 282 -0.76 -2.72 0.44
CA GLU A 282 -1.84 -2.12 1.22
C GLU A 282 -1.83 -0.58 1.20
N PRO A 283 -1.89 0.06 0.02
CA PRO A 283 -1.95 1.51 -0.08
C PRO A 283 -3.32 2.08 0.38
N TYR A 284 -4.34 1.24 0.50
CA TYR A 284 -5.73 1.65 0.80
C TYR A 284 -6.24 1.15 2.15
N TYR A 285 -5.39 0.55 2.99
CA TYR A 285 -5.80 -0.11 4.24
C TYR A 285 -6.69 0.77 5.13
N PHE A 286 -6.38 2.06 5.25
CA PHE A 286 -7.12 3.00 6.09
C PHE A 286 -8.35 3.63 5.40
N LEU A 287 -8.61 3.30 4.14
CA LEU A 287 -9.78 3.73 3.38
C LEU A 287 -10.90 2.68 3.42
N GLN A 288 -11.09 1.99 4.54
CA GLN A 288 -12.17 1.03 4.75
C GLN A 288 -13.45 1.75 5.21
N PHE A 289 -14.56 1.51 4.53
CA PHE A 289 -15.74 2.38 4.60
C PHE A 289 -16.86 1.93 5.54
N GLN A 290 -16.78 0.74 6.12
CA GLN A 290 -17.82 0.12 6.97
C GLN A 290 -19.22 0.11 6.34
N THR A 291 -19.68 -1.07 5.95
CA THR A 291 -21.07 -1.31 5.55
C THR A 291 -21.88 -1.72 6.78
N GLY A 292 -22.94 -0.97 7.12
CA GLY A 292 -23.98 -1.41 8.07
C GLY A 292 -24.12 -0.67 9.42
N LYS A 293 -23.19 0.20 9.83
CA LYS A 293 -23.37 1.05 11.03
C LYS A 293 -23.33 2.56 10.75
N SER A 294 -22.63 2.98 9.69
CA SER A 294 -22.50 4.39 9.31
C SER A 294 -23.82 5.06 8.91
N GLU A 295 -24.74 4.34 8.24
CA GLU A 295 -26.06 4.88 7.88
C GLU A 295 -26.96 5.16 9.10
N ALA A 296 -26.72 4.49 10.23
CA ALA A 296 -27.41 4.78 11.49
C ALA A 296 -26.76 5.96 12.26
N TYR A 297 -25.48 6.25 12.04
CA TYR A 297 -24.75 7.30 12.75
C TYR A 297 -25.01 8.71 12.21
N ALA A 298 -25.49 8.86 10.97
CA ALA A 298 -25.90 10.15 10.41
C ALA A 298 -27.25 10.65 11.00
N ASN A 299 -28.02 9.79 11.67
CA ASN A 299 -29.38 10.09 12.14
C ASN A 299 -29.60 9.88 13.65
N SER A 300 -28.56 9.62 14.45
CA SER A 300 -28.72 9.47 15.90
C SER A 300 -28.27 10.74 16.64
N ASP A 301 -29.26 11.47 17.15
CA ASP A 301 -29.13 12.53 18.15
C ASP A 301 -28.55 11.93 19.45
N GLN A 302 -27.22 11.93 19.62
CA GLN A 302 -26.56 11.40 20.81
C GLN A 302 -25.40 12.29 21.27
N SER A 303 -25.32 12.44 22.59
CA SER A 303 -24.38 13.20 23.41
C SER A 303 -22.93 13.30 22.87
N PRO A 304 -22.19 14.37 23.19
CA PRO A 304 -20.85 14.60 22.65
C PRO A 304 -19.93 13.40 22.97
N ARG A 305 -19.61 12.62 21.94
CA ARG A 305 -18.63 11.53 22.03
C ARG A 305 -17.25 12.17 22.23
N SER A 306 -16.50 11.73 23.25
CA SER A 306 -15.09 12.08 23.38
C SER A 306 -14.32 11.64 22.13
N GLU A 307 -13.45 12.51 21.60
CA GLU A 307 -12.67 12.24 20.38
C GLU A 307 -11.78 10.99 20.50
N SER A 308 -11.31 10.66 21.72
CA SER A 308 -10.50 9.45 21.99
C SER A 308 -11.23 8.16 21.64
N ASN A 309 -12.55 8.11 21.87
CA ASN A 309 -13.36 6.92 21.61
C ASN A 309 -13.52 6.65 20.10
N LEU A 310 -13.42 7.69 19.26
CA LEU A 310 -13.55 7.56 17.81
C LEU A 310 -12.31 6.89 17.17
N VAL A 311 -11.12 7.19 17.67
CA VAL A 311 -9.87 6.57 17.18
C VAL A 311 -9.84 5.08 17.53
N GLU A 312 -10.21 4.71 18.75
CA GLU A 312 -10.30 3.32 19.16
C GLU A 312 -11.39 2.55 18.39
N GLU A 313 -12.57 3.15 18.20
CA GLU A 313 -13.63 2.59 17.37
C GLU A 313 -13.17 2.42 15.92
N PHE A 314 -12.45 3.40 15.36
CA PHE A 314 -11.93 3.31 14.00
C PHE A 314 -10.99 2.12 13.85
N LEU A 315 -9.98 2.01 14.72
CA LEU A 315 -9.01 0.91 14.72
C LEU A 315 -9.70 -0.44 14.92
N GLY A 316 -10.62 -0.54 15.89
CA GLY A 316 -11.34 -1.77 16.20
C GLY A 316 -12.23 -2.27 15.07
N ASN A 317 -12.59 -1.40 14.12
CA ASN A 317 -13.39 -1.75 12.95
C ASN A 317 -12.56 -2.02 11.68
N LEU A 318 -11.24 -1.84 11.69
CA LEU A 318 -10.41 -2.20 10.54
C LEU A 318 -10.32 -3.73 10.43
N ILE A 319 -10.49 -4.27 9.23
CA ILE A 319 -10.30 -5.70 8.98
C ILE A 319 -8.81 -6.02 9.19
N PRO A 320 -8.45 -6.99 10.07
CA PRO A 320 -7.06 -7.33 10.33
C PRO A 320 -6.26 -7.69 9.06
N SER A 321 -5.04 -7.19 8.95
CA SER A 321 -4.12 -7.45 7.83
C SER A 321 -3.59 -8.89 7.83
N TYR A 322 -3.02 -9.33 6.70
CA TYR A 322 -2.25 -10.59 6.67
C TYR A 322 -1.09 -10.55 7.66
N LEU A 323 -0.42 -9.40 7.81
CA LEU A 323 0.63 -9.21 8.82
C LEU A 323 0.12 -9.48 10.25
N SER A 324 -1.14 -9.15 10.55
CA SER A 324 -1.77 -9.44 11.86
C SER A 324 -2.02 -10.95 12.07
N LEU A 325 -2.12 -11.72 10.98
CA LEU A 325 -2.33 -13.17 10.98
C LEU A 325 -1.01 -13.96 10.87
N ASP A 326 0.13 -13.27 10.69
CA ASP A 326 1.34 -13.88 10.17
C ASP A 326 2.17 -14.66 11.21
N VAL A 327 1.66 -15.82 11.65
CA VAL A 327 2.33 -16.66 12.64
C VAL A 327 3.66 -17.26 12.18
N SER A 328 3.92 -17.29 10.87
CA SER A 328 5.14 -17.86 10.27
C SER A 328 6.17 -16.81 9.85
N GLY A 329 5.85 -15.51 9.87
CA GLY A 329 6.70 -14.48 9.29
C GLY A 329 6.81 -14.56 7.75
N ARG A 330 5.76 -15.05 7.08
CA ARG A 330 5.67 -15.26 5.61
C ARG A 330 5.06 -14.08 4.86
N VAL A 331 4.76 -12.98 5.55
CA VAL A 331 4.16 -11.77 4.96
C VAL A 331 5.20 -10.67 4.92
N LEU A 332 5.40 -10.09 3.73
CA LEU A 332 5.98 -8.77 3.57
C LEU A 332 4.84 -7.81 3.22
N ARG A 333 4.54 -6.92 4.16
CA ARG A 333 3.54 -5.87 4.01
C ARG A 333 4.20 -4.63 3.40
N LEU A 334 3.57 -4.06 2.38
CA LEU A 334 3.95 -2.80 1.75
C LEU A 334 2.89 -1.76 2.08
N ASP A 335 3.22 -0.84 2.98
CA ASP A 335 2.38 0.29 3.29
C ASP A 335 2.74 1.50 2.43
N SER A 336 1.83 2.48 2.33
CA SER A 336 2.03 3.66 1.50
C SER A 336 1.58 4.94 2.18
N THR A 337 2.43 5.97 2.15
CA THR A 337 2.00 7.35 2.42
C THR A 337 1.31 7.99 1.22
N SER A 338 1.38 7.38 0.04
CA SER A 338 0.96 8.03 -1.21
C SER A 338 -0.54 8.28 -1.29
N LYS A 339 -1.34 7.47 -0.61
CA LYS A 339 -2.81 7.54 -0.66
C LYS A 339 -3.45 8.04 0.62
N ILE A 340 -2.62 8.24 1.66
CA ILE A 340 -3.05 8.78 2.95
C ILE A 340 -2.46 10.16 3.25
N LEU A 341 -1.34 10.55 2.63
CA LEU A 341 -0.71 11.86 2.79
C LEU A 341 -0.46 12.52 1.43
N ALA A 342 0.60 12.12 0.73
CA ALA A 342 0.93 12.69 -0.59
C ALA A 342 1.82 11.75 -1.43
N PRO A 343 1.48 11.47 -2.70
CA PRO A 343 2.31 10.64 -3.58
C PRO A 343 3.71 11.20 -3.86
N GLY A 344 3.83 12.54 -3.86
CA GLY A 344 5.09 13.24 -4.16
C GLY A 344 6.17 13.05 -3.10
N LEU A 345 5.82 12.59 -1.89
CA LEU A 345 6.79 12.33 -0.82
C LEU A 345 7.80 11.25 -1.20
N ARG A 346 7.40 10.28 -2.03
CA ARG A 346 8.23 9.12 -2.41
C ARG A 346 8.89 8.46 -1.19
N CYS A 347 8.18 8.40 -0.07
CA CYS A 347 8.67 7.84 1.19
C CYS A 347 7.55 7.04 1.83
N SER A 348 7.70 5.73 1.93
CA SER A 348 6.74 4.80 2.54
C SER A 348 7.48 3.78 3.38
N TRP A 349 6.85 2.70 3.84
CA TRP A 349 7.52 1.66 4.62
C TRP A 349 7.06 0.27 4.21
N MET A 350 7.88 -0.71 4.55
CA MET A 350 7.57 -2.13 4.46
C MET A 350 7.80 -2.79 5.82
N THR A 351 7.06 -3.86 6.10
CA THR A 351 7.20 -4.65 7.33
C THR A 351 7.27 -6.14 6.99
N GLY A 352 8.24 -6.85 7.55
CA GLY A 352 8.41 -8.29 7.39
C GLY A 352 9.43 -8.86 8.38
N SER A 353 9.77 -10.14 8.24
CA SER A 353 10.79 -10.78 9.08
C SER A 353 12.18 -10.15 8.90
N ALA A 354 12.95 -10.05 9.98
CA ALA A 354 14.27 -9.41 10.00
C ALA A 354 15.22 -9.98 8.94
N ASP A 355 15.19 -11.31 8.76
CA ASP A 355 15.99 -12.02 7.76
C ASP A 355 15.68 -11.56 6.33
N ILE A 356 14.40 -11.29 6.05
CA ILE A 356 13.95 -10.80 4.74
C ILE A 356 14.24 -9.31 4.59
N ILE A 357 13.88 -8.48 5.58
CA ILE A 357 14.16 -7.03 5.56
C ILE A 357 15.64 -6.77 5.34
N SER A 358 16.54 -7.55 5.95
CA SER A 358 17.99 -7.43 5.74
C SER A 358 18.40 -7.58 4.27
N ARG A 359 17.70 -8.43 3.49
CA ARG A 359 17.95 -8.59 2.04
C ARG A 359 17.55 -7.35 1.25
N PHE A 360 16.45 -6.71 1.63
CA PHE A 360 16.05 -5.43 1.06
C PHE A 360 17.07 -4.34 1.38
N LEU A 361 17.58 -4.29 2.61
CA LEU A 361 18.61 -3.32 2.99
C LEU A 361 19.89 -3.47 2.16
N TYR A 362 20.37 -4.70 1.93
CA TYR A 362 21.54 -4.92 1.07
C TYR A 362 21.31 -4.55 -0.40
N LEU A 363 20.08 -4.68 -0.87
CA LEU A 363 19.72 -4.22 -2.21
C LEU A 363 19.63 -2.70 -2.26
N HIS A 364 19.03 -2.08 -1.23
CA HIS A 364 18.87 -0.63 -1.13
C HIS A 364 20.22 0.07 -1.01
N ASP A 365 21.18 -0.50 -0.28
CA ASP A 365 22.58 -0.03 -0.22
C ASP A 365 23.19 0.22 -1.61
N ALA A 366 22.79 -0.58 -2.61
CA ALA A 366 23.30 -0.51 -3.98
C ALA A 366 22.33 0.16 -4.98
N THR A 367 21.18 0.63 -4.53
CA THR A 367 20.14 1.20 -5.40
C THR A 367 19.69 2.57 -4.90
N ILE A 368 18.61 2.61 -4.13
CA ILE A 368 18.01 3.87 -3.66
C ILE A 368 18.73 4.46 -2.45
N VAL A 369 19.58 3.68 -1.79
CA VAL A 369 20.12 3.91 -0.44
C VAL A 369 19.01 4.06 0.59
N SER A 370 18.29 5.17 0.59
CA SER A 370 17.20 5.50 1.50
C SER A 370 16.25 6.50 0.78
N PRO A 371 14.99 6.65 1.18
CA PRO A 371 14.14 7.73 0.67
C PRO A 371 14.78 9.11 0.89
N SER A 372 14.38 10.12 0.11
CA SER A 372 14.90 11.48 0.24
C SER A 372 14.83 11.97 1.69
N GLY A 373 15.96 12.43 2.24
CA GLY A 373 16.00 12.92 3.61
C GLY A 373 15.13 14.15 3.85
N LEU A 374 14.89 14.98 2.82
CA LEU A 374 13.90 16.05 2.86
C LEU A 374 12.46 15.51 3.03
N SER A 375 12.12 14.44 2.33
CA SER A 375 10.82 13.79 2.51
C SER A 375 10.71 13.17 3.90
N GLN A 376 11.81 12.57 4.39
CA GLN A 376 11.84 11.96 5.71
C GLN A 376 11.65 12.99 6.83
N ILE A 377 12.34 14.13 6.76
CA ILE A 377 12.23 15.15 7.78
C ILE A 377 10.88 15.88 7.73
N ALA A 378 10.34 16.14 6.54
CA ALA A 378 8.99 16.69 6.40
C ALA A 378 7.92 15.76 7.00
N LEU A 379 8.04 14.45 6.75
CA LEU A 379 7.18 13.44 7.36
C LEU A 379 7.36 13.36 8.88
N HIS A 380 8.59 13.43 9.38
CA HIS A 380 8.85 13.41 10.82
C HIS A 380 8.23 14.62 11.52
N THR A 381 8.41 15.81 10.96
CA THR A 381 7.82 17.04 11.50
C THR A 381 6.31 16.96 11.52
N LEU A 382 5.69 16.43 10.47
CA LEU A 382 4.25 16.20 10.45
C LEU A 382 3.83 15.16 11.51
N LEU A 383 4.36 13.95 11.40
CA LEU A 383 3.83 12.77 12.10
C LEU A 383 4.23 12.72 13.57
N ASP A 384 5.46 13.09 13.91
CA ASP A 384 5.97 13.00 15.28
C ASP A 384 6.07 14.38 15.94
N GLY A 385 6.31 15.43 15.15
CA GLY A 385 6.43 16.81 15.64
C GLY A 385 5.11 17.51 15.88
N VAL A 386 4.13 17.36 14.98
CA VAL A 386 2.90 18.16 14.96
C VAL A 386 1.65 17.33 15.28
N TRP A 387 1.43 16.22 14.58
CA TRP A 387 0.21 15.42 14.73
C TRP A 387 0.30 14.36 15.82
N GLY A 388 1.46 13.73 15.99
CA GLY A 388 1.56 12.48 16.72
C GLY A 388 0.74 11.35 16.06
N HIS A 389 0.71 10.20 16.72
CA HIS A 389 -0.12 9.07 16.29
C HIS A 389 -1.62 9.43 16.29
N GLU A 390 -2.09 10.15 17.32
CA GLU A 390 -3.49 10.53 17.43
C GLU A 390 -3.94 11.45 16.28
N GLY A 391 -3.14 12.46 15.94
CA GLY A 391 -3.45 13.36 14.82
C GLY A 391 -3.45 12.64 13.47
N LEU A 392 -2.54 11.68 13.25
CA LEU A 392 -2.59 10.82 12.07
C LEU A 392 -3.90 10.02 12.02
N MET A 393 -4.32 9.41 13.13
CA MET A 393 -5.57 8.64 13.14
C MET A 393 -6.80 9.51 12.89
N LYS A 394 -6.85 10.72 13.45
CA LYS A 394 -7.92 11.70 13.17
C LYS A 394 -7.93 12.14 11.70
N TRP A 395 -6.75 12.32 11.10
CA TRP A 395 -6.63 12.60 9.68
C TRP A 395 -7.14 11.45 8.80
N LEU A 396 -6.78 10.20 9.13
CA LEU A 396 -7.23 9.01 8.41
C LEU A 396 -8.75 8.81 8.51
N LEU A 397 -9.33 9.08 9.68
CA LEU A 397 -10.78 9.09 9.90
C LEU A 397 -11.48 10.09 8.98
N TYR A 398 -10.99 11.34 8.96
CA TYR A 398 -11.49 12.37 8.06
C TYR A 398 -11.38 11.93 6.59
N LEU A 399 -10.22 11.41 6.19
CA LEU A 399 -9.97 10.97 4.83
C LEU A 399 -10.95 9.85 4.42
N ARG A 400 -11.20 8.88 5.31
CA ARG A 400 -12.21 7.84 5.09
C ARG A 400 -13.57 8.47 4.81
N ASP A 401 -14.03 9.40 5.64
CA ASP A 401 -15.37 9.99 5.52
C ASP A 401 -15.53 10.79 4.21
N GLU A 402 -14.48 11.52 3.79
CA GLU A 402 -14.44 12.19 2.47
C GLU A 402 -14.57 11.19 1.30
N TYR A 403 -13.88 10.05 1.38
CA TYR A 403 -13.96 9.02 0.35
C TYR A 403 -15.31 8.27 0.37
N ILE A 404 -15.96 8.13 1.53
CA ILE A 404 -17.34 7.61 1.64
C ILE A 404 -18.28 8.49 0.82
N GLN A 405 -18.23 9.81 0.98
CA GLN A 405 -19.08 10.75 0.23
C GLN A 405 -18.86 10.62 -1.28
N ARG A 406 -17.60 10.55 -1.72
CA ARG A 406 -17.22 10.40 -3.14
C ARG A 406 -17.72 9.08 -3.72
N ARG A 407 -17.60 7.98 -2.97
CA ARG A 407 -18.06 6.64 -3.36
C ARG A 407 -19.59 6.61 -3.46
N ASN A 408 -20.31 7.22 -2.53
CA ASN A 408 -21.78 7.28 -2.56
C ASN A 408 -22.29 8.06 -3.78
N ILE A 409 -21.74 9.25 -4.04
CA ILE A 409 -22.10 10.07 -5.22
C ILE A 409 -21.79 9.35 -6.53
N THR A 410 -20.71 8.57 -6.58
CA THR A 410 -20.39 7.71 -7.72
C THR A 410 -21.49 6.68 -7.94
N LEU A 411 -21.91 5.96 -6.89
CA LEU A 411 -22.93 4.93 -6.99
C LEU A 411 -24.30 5.50 -7.38
N GLU A 412 -24.74 6.59 -6.73
CA GLU A 412 -25.98 7.30 -7.07
C GLU A 412 -26.00 7.75 -8.53
N SER A 413 -24.87 8.24 -9.03
CA SER A 413 -24.72 8.63 -10.43
C SER A 413 -24.77 7.42 -11.35
N CYS A 414 -24.18 6.30 -10.95
CA CYS A 414 -24.23 5.07 -11.73
C CYS A 414 -25.68 4.57 -11.85
N GLU A 415 -26.46 4.57 -10.76
CA GLU A 415 -27.90 4.22 -10.81
C GLU A 415 -28.69 5.13 -11.75
N LYS A 416 -28.40 6.43 -11.70
CA LYS A 416 -29.14 7.42 -12.49
C LYS A 416 -28.80 7.37 -13.98
N TYR A 417 -27.54 7.13 -14.32
CA TYR A 417 -27.05 7.37 -15.67
C TYR A 417 -26.59 6.14 -16.43
N LEU A 418 -26.21 5.04 -15.77
CA LEU A 418 -25.75 3.84 -16.47
C LEU A 418 -26.92 2.92 -16.83
N PRO A 419 -26.92 2.35 -18.05
CA PRO A 419 -27.95 1.40 -18.48
C PRO A 419 -27.81 0.06 -17.75
N ARG A 420 -28.68 -0.19 -16.75
CA ARG A 420 -28.67 -1.39 -15.90
C ARG A 420 -28.85 -2.73 -16.63
N ASN A 421 -29.41 -2.71 -17.84
CA ASN A 421 -29.53 -3.89 -18.69
C ASN A 421 -28.20 -4.35 -19.31
N ILE A 422 -27.16 -3.50 -19.32
CA ILE A 422 -25.84 -3.84 -19.86
C ILE A 422 -24.70 -3.57 -18.87
N CYS A 423 -24.90 -2.70 -17.88
CA CYS A 423 -23.90 -2.36 -16.86
C CYS A 423 -24.30 -2.91 -15.49
N SER A 424 -23.35 -3.56 -14.82
CA SER A 424 -23.46 -3.99 -13.43
C SER A 424 -22.20 -3.64 -12.64
N TRP A 425 -22.33 -3.49 -11.33
CA TRP A 425 -21.25 -3.14 -10.41
C TRP A 425 -21.62 -3.54 -8.99
N SER A 426 -20.62 -3.74 -8.14
CA SER A 426 -20.78 -3.97 -6.70
C SER A 426 -20.39 -2.73 -5.89
N LEU A 427 -20.78 -2.74 -4.61
CA LEU A 427 -20.47 -1.67 -3.65
C LEU A 427 -18.99 -1.77 -3.23
N PRO A 428 -18.14 -0.77 -3.51
CA PRO A 428 -16.77 -0.77 -3.01
C PRO A 428 -16.78 -0.55 -1.49
N GLU A 429 -16.26 -1.51 -0.73
CA GLU A 429 -16.17 -1.43 0.73
C GLU A 429 -14.93 -0.71 1.23
N ALA A 430 -13.94 -0.50 0.35
CA ALA A 430 -12.76 0.29 0.64
C ALA A 430 -12.12 0.89 -0.62
N GLY A 431 -11.15 1.79 -0.41
CA GLY A 431 -10.29 2.30 -1.47
C GLY A 431 -10.96 3.33 -2.37
N MET A 432 -10.50 3.45 -3.62
CA MET A 432 -10.83 4.61 -4.46
C MET A 432 -11.21 4.25 -5.90
N PHE A 433 -11.64 3.02 -6.11
CA PHE A 433 -11.97 2.47 -7.42
C PHE A 433 -13.38 1.93 -7.45
N HIS A 434 -14.03 2.13 -8.59
CA HIS A 434 -15.32 1.59 -8.93
C HIS A 434 -15.19 0.76 -10.20
N TRP A 435 -15.64 -0.50 -10.14
CA TRP A 435 -15.44 -1.49 -11.18
C TRP A 435 -16.76 -1.83 -11.85
N ILE A 436 -16.89 -1.40 -13.10
CA ILE A 436 -18.14 -1.54 -13.86
C ILE A 436 -17.96 -2.68 -14.84
N LYS A 437 -18.78 -3.71 -14.69
CA LYS A 437 -18.95 -4.79 -15.65
C LYS A 437 -19.86 -4.33 -16.77
N VAL A 438 -19.45 -4.57 -18.02
CA VAL A 438 -20.26 -4.31 -19.22
C VAL A 438 -20.51 -5.61 -19.93
N ASP A 439 -21.78 -5.99 -20.13
CA ASP A 439 -22.15 -7.19 -20.85
C ASP A 439 -22.01 -6.99 -22.36
N TRP A 440 -20.80 -7.20 -22.85
CA TRP A 440 -20.45 -7.07 -24.27
C TRP A 440 -21.25 -8.00 -25.18
N ARG A 441 -21.88 -9.07 -24.64
CA ARG A 441 -22.69 -10.02 -25.42
C ARG A 441 -23.93 -9.37 -26.01
N ALA A 442 -24.43 -8.30 -25.39
CA ALA A 442 -25.54 -7.50 -25.90
C ALA A 442 -25.13 -6.60 -27.08
N HIS A 443 -23.84 -6.46 -27.41
CA HIS A 443 -23.39 -5.61 -28.50
C HIS A 443 -23.61 -6.29 -29.86
N SER A 444 -24.05 -5.52 -30.85
CA SER A 444 -24.24 -5.98 -32.25
C SER A 444 -23.03 -6.69 -32.90
N LEU A 445 -21.79 -6.39 -32.47
CA LEU A 445 -20.59 -7.07 -32.96
C LEU A 445 -20.46 -8.49 -32.43
N ALA A 446 -21.05 -8.80 -31.27
CA ALA A 446 -21.01 -10.14 -30.68
C ALA A 446 -21.63 -11.19 -31.61
N ALA A 447 -22.69 -10.83 -32.34
CA ALA A 447 -23.36 -11.72 -33.30
C ALA A 447 -22.53 -12.02 -34.56
N ALA A 448 -21.56 -11.17 -34.90
CA ALA A 448 -20.78 -11.28 -36.14
C ALA A 448 -19.56 -12.20 -36.00
N TYR A 449 -19.14 -12.56 -34.79
CA TYR A 449 -18.00 -13.43 -34.55
C TYR A 449 -18.47 -14.81 -34.09
N SER A 450 -18.33 -15.76 -35.01
CA SER A 450 -18.44 -17.19 -34.76
C SER A 450 -17.30 -17.79 -35.55
N LYS A 451 -16.23 -18.30 -34.89
CA LYS A 451 -15.36 -19.40 -35.38
C LYS A 451 -14.06 -19.72 -34.60
N SER A 452 -13.55 -18.92 -33.66
CA SER A 452 -12.40 -19.33 -32.81
C SER A 452 -12.17 -18.53 -31.51
N ASP A 453 -11.46 -19.11 -30.51
CA ASP A 453 -11.09 -18.48 -29.22
C ASP A 453 -10.31 -17.16 -29.38
N LEU A 454 -9.35 -17.10 -30.32
CA LEU A 454 -8.51 -15.92 -30.53
C LEU A 454 -9.28 -14.78 -31.19
N GLU A 455 -10.15 -15.10 -32.14
CA GLU A 455 -11.05 -14.11 -32.76
C GLU A 455 -12.04 -13.55 -31.73
N PHE A 456 -12.44 -14.39 -30.77
CA PHE A 456 -13.34 -14.02 -29.69
C PHE A 456 -12.72 -13.04 -28.68
N GLU A 457 -11.51 -13.30 -28.20
CA GLU A 457 -10.81 -12.34 -27.32
C GLU A 457 -10.55 -11.00 -28.04
N ASN A 458 -10.11 -11.06 -29.30
CA ASN A 458 -9.91 -9.86 -30.12
C ASN A 458 -11.20 -9.06 -30.33
N MET A 459 -12.35 -9.74 -30.44
CA MET A 459 -13.64 -9.07 -30.54
C MET A 459 -14.00 -8.33 -29.23
N ILE A 460 -13.83 -8.98 -28.08
CA ILE A 460 -14.08 -8.34 -26.77
C ILE A 460 -13.22 -7.07 -26.65
N LEU A 461 -11.92 -7.15 -26.98
CA LEU A 461 -11.02 -6.00 -26.95
C LEU A 461 -11.45 -4.89 -27.90
N LYS A 462 -11.93 -5.23 -29.11
CA LYS A 462 -12.47 -4.24 -30.07
C LYS A 462 -13.70 -3.51 -29.53
N ILE A 463 -14.62 -4.23 -28.87
CA ILE A 463 -15.80 -3.61 -28.25
C ILE A 463 -15.38 -2.70 -27.09
N GLU A 464 -14.44 -3.17 -26.25
CA GLU A 464 -13.88 -2.37 -25.15
C GLU A 464 -13.23 -1.06 -25.65
N ASP A 465 -12.43 -1.15 -26.71
CA ASP A 465 -11.80 0.01 -27.35
C ASP A 465 -12.82 1.01 -27.90
N ARG A 466 -13.91 0.53 -28.50
CA ARG A 466 -14.98 1.41 -29.02
C ARG A 466 -15.68 2.18 -27.91
N ILE A 467 -16.00 1.52 -26.79
CA ILE A 467 -16.60 2.17 -25.62
C ILE A 467 -15.61 3.18 -25.05
N TYR A 468 -14.34 2.78 -24.86
CA TYR A 468 -13.28 3.65 -24.38
C TYR A 468 -13.10 4.92 -25.25
N SER A 469 -12.94 4.75 -26.56
CA SER A 469 -12.77 5.89 -27.48
C SER A 469 -13.99 6.81 -27.51
N THR A 470 -15.20 6.25 -27.36
CA THR A 470 -16.43 7.05 -27.31
C THR A 470 -16.55 7.81 -25.99
N ALA A 471 -16.21 7.18 -24.86
CA ALA A 471 -16.12 7.85 -23.57
C ALA A 471 -15.11 9.01 -23.61
N LEU A 472 -13.94 8.78 -24.23
CA LEU A 472 -12.92 9.82 -24.39
C LEU A 472 -13.41 10.98 -25.27
N ARG A 473 -14.06 10.71 -26.40
CA ARG A 473 -14.68 11.76 -27.25
C ARG A 473 -15.75 12.56 -26.50
N LYS A 474 -16.48 11.93 -25.59
CA LYS A 474 -17.45 12.59 -24.70
C LYS A 474 -16.81 13.28 -23.50
N GLY A 475 -15.47 13.26 -23.38
CA GLY A 475 -14.73 13.96 -22.33
C GLY A 475 -14.65 13.20 -21.01
N VAL A 476 -14.56 11.86 -21.05
CA VAL A 476 -14.32 11.01 -19.87
C VAL A 476 -13.16 10.08 -20.12
N LEU A 477 -12.17 10.12 -19.21
CA LEU A 477 -11.08 9.15 -19.18
C LEU A 477 -11.41 8.06 -18.15
N CYS A 478 -11.48 6.81 -18.60
CA CYS A 478 -11.62 5.62 -17.78
C CYS A 478 -10.45 4.66 -18.05
N CYS A 479 -10.29 3.61 -17.25
CA CYS A 479 -9.33 2.56 -17.56
C CYS A 479 -10.04 1.31 -18.08
N LYS A 480 -9.57 0.78 -19.20
CA LYS A 480 -10.00 -0.51 -19.75
C LYS A 480 -9.64 -1.65 -18.79
N GLY A 481 -10.54 -2.59 -18.60
CA GLY A 481 -10.32 -3.72 -17.71
C GLY A 481 -9.23 -4.68 -18.21
N SER A 482 -9.07 -4.78 -19.53
CA SER A 482 -7.98 -5.56 -20.15
C SER A 482 -6.59 -5.12 -19.72
N ALA A 483 -6.39 -3.84 -19.38
CA ALA A 483 -5.10 -3.31 -18.94
C ALA A 483 -4.63 -3.84 -17.57
N PHE A 484 -5.53 -4.45 -16.80
CA PHE A 484 -5.25 -5.00 -15.47
C PHE A 484 -5.16 -6.52 -15.44
N ARG A 485 -5.38 -7.19 -16.58
CA ARG A 485 -5.49 -8.65 -16.63
C ARG A 485 -4.12 -9.31 -16.43
N ALA A 486 -4.04 -10.22 -15.45
CA ALA A 486 -2.86 -11.03 -15.21
C ALA A 486 -2.68 -12.13 -16.28
N GLY A 487 -1.45 -12.62 -16.43
CA GLY A 487 -1.14 -13.70 -17.36
C GLY A 487 -1.82 -15.02 -16.99
N GLY A 488 -2.04 -15.88 -17.99
CA GLY A 488 -2.48 -17.25 -17.78
C GLY A 488 -3.96 -17.46 -17.44
N VAL A 489 -4.77 -16.39 -17.36
CA VAL A 489 -6.23 -16.47 -17.13
C VAL A 489 -6.99 -16.07 -18.39
N LYS A 490 -7.86 -16.97 -18.88
CA LYS A 490 -8.85 -16.64 -19.90
C LYS A 490 -10.07 -16.05 -19.22
N SER A 491 -10.26 -14.73 -19.30
CA SER A 491 -11.50 -14.07 -18.87
C SER A 491 -12.28 -13.60 -20.09
N CYS A 492 -13.53 -14.02 -20.17
CA CYS A 492 -14.48 -13.58 -21.20
C CYS A 492 -15.30 -12.36 -20.73
N GLU A 493 -14.90 -11.72 -19.63
CA GLU A 493 -15.65 -10.60 -19.06
C GLU A 493 -14.97 -9.26 -19.39
N MET A 494 -15.80 -8.22 -19.57
CA MET A 494 -15.37 -6.87 -19.90
C MET A 494 -15.70 -5.91 -18.76
N TYR A 495 -14.73 -5.07 -18.42
CA TYR A 495 -14.85 -4.14 -17.31
C TYR A 495 -14.21 -2.80 -17.63
N PHE A 496 -14.63 -1.78 -16.88
CA PHE A 496 -13.99 -0.48 -16.82
C PHE A 496 -13.77 -0.08 -15.37
N ARG A 497 -12.57 0.44 -15.06
CA ARG A 497 -12.28 1.06 -13.77
C ARG A 497 -12.50 2.56 -13.87
N LEU A 498 -13.36 3.08 -13.00
CA LEU A 498 -13.47 4.50 -12.69
C LEU A 498 -12.85 4.76 -11.32
N THR A 499 -12.25 5.93 -11.13
CA THR A 499 -11.80 6.37 -9.79
C THR A 499 -12.61 7.58 -9.35
N TYR A 500 -12.90 7.65 -8.06
CA TYR A 500 -13.59 8.79 -7.43
C TYR A 500 -12.64 9.63 -6.56
N ALA A 501 -11.33 9.46 -6.71
CA ALA A 501 -10.30 10.19 -5.96
C ALA A 501 -10.06 11.62 -6.48
N THR A 502 -9.97 11.80 -7.80
CA THR A 502 -9.38 13.01 -8.39
C THR A 502 -10.40 14.11 -8.70
N ALA A 503 -11.52 13.75 -9.31
CA ALA A 503 -12.54 14.70 -9.77
C ALA A 503 -13.33 15.31 -8.59
N SER A 504 -13.85 16.52 -8.74
CA SER A 504 -14.79 17.09 -7.77
C SER A 504 -16.14 16.35 -7.79
N LEU A 505 -16.96 16.50 -6.76
CA LEU A 505 -18.25 15.80 -6.68
C LEU A 505 -19.17 16.06 -7.90
N PRO A 506 -19.34 17.32 -8.39
CA PRO A 506 -20.10 17.56 -9.62
C PRO A 506 -19.45 16.96 -10.87
N GLN A 507 -18.12 16.95 -10.95
CA GLN A 507 -17.39 16.34 -12.06
C GLN A 507 -17.53 14.81 -12.08
N ILE A 508 -17.63 14.16 -10.92
CA ILE A 508 -17.92 12.71 -10.82
C ILE A 508 -19.28 12.41 -11.46
N GLN A 509 -20.32 13.15 -11.09
CA GLN A 509 -21.68 12.97 -11.63
C GLN A 509 -21.69 13.15 -13.15
N GLU A 510 -21.09 14.23 -13.64
CA GLU A 510 -20.99 14.54 -15.07
C GLU A 510 -20.18 13.48 -15.84
N ALA A 511 -19.06 13.00 -15.27
CA ALA A 511 -18.25 11.96 -15.89
C ALA A 511 -19.01 10.64 -16.02
N ILE A 512 -19.79 10.26 -15.01
CA ILE A 512 -20.59 9.03 -15.07
C ILE A 512 -21.75 9.18 -16.05
N ALA A 513 -22.38 10.37 -16.13
CA ALA A 513 -23.38 10.68 -17.14
C ALA A 513 -22.83 10.51 -18.56
N ARG A 514 -21.65 11.07 -18.83
CA ARG A 514 -20.95 10.95 -20.11
C ARG A 514 -20.52 9.52 -20.43
N PHE A 515 -20.05 8.77 -19.44
CA PHE A 515 -19.75 7.35 -19.63
C PHE A 515 -21.00 6.54 -19.99
N GLY A 516 -22.12 6.77 -19.28
CA GLY A 516 -23.42 6.15 -19.61
C GLY A 516 -23.91 6.48 -21.02
N MET A 517 -23.74 7.73 -21.47
CA MET A 517 -24.01 8.12 -22.86
C MET A 517 -23.12 7.37 -23.86
N ALA A 518 -21.84 7.19 -23.55
CA ALA A 518 -20.92 6.46 -24.42
C ALA A 518 -21.30 4.97 -24.53
N THR A 519 -21.67 4.34 -23.42
CA THR A 519 -22.12 2.95 -23.42
C THR A 519 -23.41 2.79 -24.22
N ARG A 520 -24.43 3.64 -24.01
CA ARG A 520 -25.67 3.59 -24.81
C ARG A 520 -25.40 3.74 -26.31
N GLU A 521 -24.58 4.72 -26.72
CA GLU A 521 -24.23 4.94 -28.13
C GLU A 521 -23.62 3.69 -28.79
N GLN A 522 -22.79 2.92 -28.06
CA GLN A 522 -22.19 1.70 -28.60
C GLN A 522 -23.15 0.51 -28.68
N PHE A 523 -24.17 0.45 -27.83
CA PHE A 523 -25.10 -0.70 -27.76
C PHE A 523 -26.43 -0.46 -28.48
N GLU A 524 -26.87 0.80 -28.66
CA GLU A 524 -28.16 1.15 -29.27
C GLU A 524 -28.08 1.47 -30.77
N GLY A 525 -26.88 1.50 -31.37
CA GLY A 525 -26.72 1.59 -32.83
C GLY A 525 -27.40 2.79 -33.49
N ARG A 526 -26.80 3.99 -33.36
CA ARG A 526 -27.24 5.27 -33.96
C ARG A 526 -28.66 5.71 -33.57
N VAL A 527 -28.74 6.69 -32.67
CA VAL A 527 -29.86 7.66 -32.64
C VAL A 527 -29.91 8.41 -33.96
#